data_AF-A0A924ZG67-F1
#
_entry.id   AF-A0A924ZG67-F1
#
_cell.length_a   1.000
_cell.length_b   1.000
_cell.length_c   1.000
_cell.angle_alpha   90.00
_cell.angle_beta   90.00
_cell.angle_gamma   90.00
#
_symmetry.space_group_name_H-M   'P 1'
#
loop_
_entity.id
_entity.type
_entity.pdbx_description
1 polymer ?
#
loop_
_entity_poly.entity_id
_entity_poly.type
_entity_poly.pdbx_seq_one_letter_code
_entity_poly.pdbx_strand_id
1 'polypeptide(L)'
;MTHIKFEWPTLILLALTYLVWGAGTLLWDYSAVLAVVVTGIAIAQHSSLQHEALHGHPFRSARVNEALVFPALSVFIPYRRFRDTHLLHHYDPNLTDPYDDPESCFIDPQEWASFGPVERWVCVVNNTLAGRMLLGPILGTYRFVAGEVG
;
A
#
# COMPACT_ATOMS: atom_id res chain seq x y z
N MET A 1 22.67 -4.35 -26.67
CA MET A 1 22.13 -3.00 -26.97
C MET A 1 21.19 -2.60 -25.84
N THR A 2 21.67 -1.88 -24.83
CA THR A 2 20.84 -1.41 -23.71
C THR A 2 20.14 -0.12 -24.11
N HIS A 3 18.95 -0.23 -24.69
CA HIS A 3 18.05 0.92 -24.71
C HIS A 3 17.62 1.18 -23.28
N ILE A 4 18.23 2.18 -22.62
CA ILE A 4 17.64 2.77 -21.42
C ILE A 4 16.37 3.47 -21.92
N LYS A 5 15.25 2.76 -21.93
CA LYS A 5 13.95 3.38 -22.14
C LYS A 5 13.67 4.17 -20.86
N PHE A 6 13.89 5.47 -20.93
CA PHE A 6 13.53 6.36 -19.84
C PHE A 6 12.01 6.24 -19.64
N GLU A 7 11.59 5.89 -18.42
CA GLU A 7 10.20 5.57 -18.09
C GLU A 7 9.38 6.83 -17.89
N TRP A 8 9.23 7.60 -18.98
CA TRP A 8 8.38 8.78 -19.05
C TRP A 8 6.96 8.52 -18.53
N PRO A 9 6.29 7.37 -18.79
CA PRO A 9 4.96 7.12 -18.24
C PRO A 9 4.93 7.18 -16.71
N THR A 10 5.90 6.56 -16.02
CA THR A 10 5.99 6.54 -14.56
C THR A 10 6.20 7.94 -14.00
N LEU A 11 7.07 8.73 -14.63
CA LEU A 11 7.34 10.11 -14.20
C LEU A 11 6.14 11.04 -14.44
N ILE A 12 5.45 10.89 -15.57
CA ILE A 12 4.23 11.64 -15.88
C ILE A 12 3.13 11.28 -14.87
N LEU A 13 2.92 9.98 -14.60
CA LEU A 13 1.95 9.53 -13.61
C LEU A 13 2.30 10.04 -12.21
N LEU A 14 3.57 10.04 -11.83
CA LEU A 14 4.01 10.60 -10.54
C LEU A 14 3.71 12.09 -10.44
N ALA A 15 4.06 12.88 -11.46
CA ALA A 15 3.79 14.31 -11.49
C ALA A 15 2.28 14.58 -11.42
N LEU A 16 1.47 13.88 -12.23
CA LEU A 16 0.01 14.00 -12.19
C LEU A 16 -0.57 13.61 -10.84
N THR A 17 -0.05 12.56 -10.21
CA THR A 17 -0.51 12.09 -8.90
C THR A 17 -0.28 13.17 -7.82
N TYR A 18 0.91 13.78 -7.79
CA TYR A 18 1.18 14.89 -6.85
C TYR A 18 0.32 16.12 -7.14
N LEU A 19 0.09 16.46 -8.41
CA LEU A 19 -0.77 17.57 -8.80
C LEU A 19 -2.22 17.34 -8.39
N VAL A 20 -2.78 16.14 -8.63
CA VAL A 20 -4.15 15.78 -8.25
C VAL A 20 -4.29 15.75 -6.73
N TRP A 21 -3.30 15.21 -6.01
CA TRP A 21 -3.29 15.25 -4.55
C TRP A 21 -3.28 16.69 -4.03
N GLY A 22 -2.35 17.53 -4.50
CA GLY A 22 -2.24 18.92 -4.10
C GLY A 22 -3.54 19.70 -4.40
N ALA A 23 -4.08 19.57 -5.61
CA ALA A 23 -5.37 20.16 -5.96
C ALA A 23 -6.50 19.66 -5.07
N GLY A 24 -6.54 18.35 -4.77
CA GLY A 24 -7.51 17.75 -3.86
C GLY A 24 -7.47 18.35 -2.46
N THR A 25 -6.28 18.65 -1.92
CA THR A 25 -6.16 19.31 -0.60
C THR A 25 -6.76 20.73 -0.60
N LEU A 26 -6.65 21.46 -1.71
CA LEU A 26 -7.21 22.81 -1.86
C LEU A 26 -8.74 22.80 -1.99
N LEU A 27 -9.36 21.66 -2.27
CA LEU A 27 -10.82 21.53 -2.34
C LEU A 27 -11.48 21.52 -0.97
N TRP A 28 -10.72 21.39 0.13
CA TRP A 28 -11.26 21.27 1.49
C TRP A 28 -12.21 22.42 1.85
N ASP A 29 -11.81 23.66 1.52
CA ASP A 29 -12.59 24.86 1.83
C ASP A 29 -13.91 24.95 1.03
N TYR A 30 -14.05 24.18 -0.05
CA TYR A 30 -15.23 24.14 -0.90
C TYR A 30 -16.12 22.92 -0.63
N SER A 31 -15.51 21.74 -0.45
CA SER A 31 -16.20 20.49 -0.17
C SER A 31 -15.23 19.47 0.42
N ALA A 32 -15.38 19.20 1.72
CA ALA A 32 -14.63 18.16 2.41
C ALA A 32 -14.80 16.77 1.76
N VAL A 33 -16.02 16.44 1.30
CA VAL A 33 -16.28 15.15 0.63
C VAL A 33 -15.49 15.03 -0.66
N LEU A 34 -15.50 16.07 -1.49
CA LEU A 34 -14.76 16.05 -2.75
C LEU A 34 -13.25 16.03 -2.51
N ALA A 35 -12.76 16.79 -1.53
CA ALA A 35 -11.36 16.77 -1.12
C ALA A 35 -10.92 15.35 -0.72
N VAL A 36 -11.69 14.66 0.13
CA VAL A 36 -11.41 13.27 0.56
C VAL A 36 -11.41 12.31 -0.62
N VAL A 37 -12.38 12.39 -1.53
CA VAL A 37 -12.45 11.49 -2.69
C VAL A 37 -11.26 11.71 -3.63
N VAL A 38 -10.96 12.96 -3.99
CA VAL A 38 -9.88 13.29 -4.94
C VAL A 38 -8.51 12.93 -4.34
N THR A 39 -8.26 13.32 -3.09
CA THR A 39 -7.00 12.97 -2.41
C THR A 39 -6.88 11.47 -2.18
N GLY A 40 -7.97 10.78 -1.83
CA GLY A 40 -7.98 9.33 -1.65
C GLY A 40 -7.61 8.56 -2.92
N ILE A 41 -8.13 8.98 -4.08
CA ILE A 41 -7.74 8.40 -5.38
C ILE A 41 -6.25 8.65 -5.66
N ALA A 42 -5.77 9.87 -5.44
CA ALA A 42 -4.37 10.21 -5.65
C ALA A 42 -3.43 9.43 -4.69
N ILE A 43 -3.83 9.23 -3.43
CA ILE A 43 -3.09 8.43 -2.45
C ILE A 43 -3.03 6.97 -2.89
N ALA A 44 -4.15 6.39 -3.34
CA ALA A 44 -4.16 5.02 -3.85
C ALA A 44 -3.22 4.84 -5.06
N GLN A 45 -3.24 5.79 -6.00
CA GLN A 45 -2.30 5.82 -7.12
C GLN A 45 -0.84 6.01 -6.67
N HIS A 46 -0.60 6.84 -5.65
CA HIS A 46 0.72 7.05 -5.09
C HIS A 46 1.27 5.78 -4.45
N SER A 47 0.44 5.00 -3.74
CA SER A 47 0.84 3.70 -3.19
C SER A 47 1.26 2.71 -4.28
N SER A 48 0.59 2.72 -5.44
CA SER A 48 1.02 1.95 -6.62
C SER A 48 2.39 2.40 -7.14
N LEU A 49 2.63 3.72 -7.21
CA LEU A 49 3.94 4.26 -7.60
C LEU A 49 5.04 3.95 -6.57
N GLN A 50 4.70 3.84 -5.28
CA GLN A 50 5.64 3.39 -4.24
C GLN A 50 6.08 1.94 -4.47
N HIS A 51 5.14 1.07 -4.86
CA HIS A 51 5.40 -0.33 -5.22
C HIS A 51 6.30 -0.45 -6.46
N GLU A 52 6.04 0.33 -7.50
CA GLU A 52 6.94 0.39 -8.67
C GLU A 52 8.34 0.92 -8.27
N ALA A 53 8.39 1.92 -7.39
CA ALA A 53 9.63 2.55 -6.96
C ALA A 53 10.57 1.63 -6.20
N LEU A 54 10.02 0.80 -5.30
CA LEU A 54 10.80 -0.20 -4.57
C LEU A 54 11.31 -1.33 -5.48
N HIS A 55 10.69 -1.57 -6.63
CA HIS A 55 11.17 -2.52 -7.64
C HIS A 55 12.23 -1.95 -8.59
N GLY A 56 12.66 -0.71 -8.37
CA GLY A 56 13.74 -0.10 -9.14
C GLY A 56 13.28 0.76 -10.32
N HIS A 57 12.01 1.18 -10.32
CA HIS A 57 11.47 2.10 -11.32
C HIS A 57 11.31 3.53 -10.76
N PRO A 58 11.42 4.59 -11.57
CA PRO A 58 11.81 4.60 -12.98
C PRO A 58 13.34 4.62 -13.19
N PHE A 59 14.13 4.75 -12.12
CA PHE A 59 15.59 4.83 -12.20
C PHE A 59 16.28 3.61 -11.59
N ARG A 60 17.46 3.26 -12.11
CA ARG A 60 18.31 2.21 -11.50
C ARG A 60 18.78 2.51 -10.07
N SER A 61 18.69 3.77 -9.64
CA SER A 61 19.13 4.18 -8.31
C SER A 61 17.97 4.14 -7.33
N ALA A 62 17.99 3.16 -6.42
CA ALA A 62 16.99 3.03 -5.36
C ALA A 62 16.86 4.31 -4.51
N ARG A 63 17.96 5.05 -4.28
CA ARG A 63 17.92 6.33 -3.54
C ARG A 63 17.14 7.42 -4.28
N VAL A 64 17.26 7.47 -5.60
CA VAL A 64 16.53 8.45 -6.42
C VAL A 64 15.05 8.07 -6.46
N ASN A 65 14.72 6.79 -6.66
CA ASN A 65 13.32 6.34 -6.63
C ASN A 65 12.69 6.57 -5.26
N GLU A 66 13.40 6.24 -4.18
CA GLU A 66 12.96 6.50 -2.81
C GLU A 66 12.68 8.00 -2.62
N ALA A 67 13.59 8.90 -3.03
CA ALA A 67 13.38 10.34 -2.89
C ALA A 67 12.10 10.84 -3.57
N LEU A 68 11.67 10.20 -4.67
CA LEU A 68 10.45 10.56 -5.39
C LEU A 68 9.17 10.19 -4.64
N VAL A 69 9.20 9.16 -3.80
CA VAL A 69 7.99 8.57 -3.17
C VAL A 69 8.07 8.48 -1.63
N PHE A 70 9.18 8.94 -1.06
CA PHE A 70 9.44 9.00 0.37
C PHE A 70 8.35 9.70 1.19
N PRO A 71 7.69 10.79 0.69
CA PRO A 71 6.65 11.46 1.46
C PRO A 71 5.50 10.56 1.92
N ALA A 72 5.26 9.43 1.22
CA ALA A 72 4.23 8.44 1.57
C ALA A 72 2.88 9.09 1.92
N LEU A 73 2.18 9.57 0.90
CA LEU A 73 0.98 10.40 1.06
C LEU A 73 -0.17 9.77 1.88
N SER A 74 -0.16 8.46 2.11
CA SER A 74 -1.11 7.77 2.98
C SER A 74 -0.92 8.08 4.46
N VAL A 75 0.25 8.61 4.87
CA VAL A 75 0.68 9.00 6.23
C VAL A 75 0.65 7.92 7.33
N PHE A 76 -0.01 6.78 7.11
CA PHE A 76 -0.12 5.70 8.11
C PHE A 76 1.11 4.78 8.13
N ILE A 77 1.72 4.53 6.96
CA ILE A 77 2.83 3.58 6.81
C ILE A 77 4.01 4.33 6.18
N PRO A 78 5.14 4.50 6.90
CA PRO A 78 6.34 5.12 6.32
C PRO A 78 6.86 4.32 5.13
N TYR A 79 7.30 5.00 4.07
CA TYR A 79 7.76 4.34 2.83
C TYR A 79 8.80 3.24 3.08
N ARG A 80 9.76 3.46 3.98
CA ARG A 80 10.80 2.46 4.27
C ARG A 80 10.23 1.20 4.92
N ARG A 81 9.27 1.33 5.84
CA ARG A 81 8.62 0.16 6.45
C ARG A 81 7.81 -0.59 5.40
N PHE A 82 7.01 0.12 4.59
CA PHE A 82 6.33 -0.49 3.45
C PHE A 82 7.29 -1.23 2.53
N ARG A 83 8.40 -0.61 2.12
CA ARG A 83 9.43 -1.24 1.29
C ARG A 83 9.96 -2.51 1.93
N ASP A 84 10.37 -2.45 3.19
CA ASP A 84 11.01 -3.57 3.85
C ASP A 84 10.04 -4.74 4.06
N THR A 85 8.78 -4.47 4.45
CA THR A 85 7.73 -5.52 4.58
C THR A 85 7.35 -6.10 3.23
N HIS A 86 7.22 -5.27 2.20
CA HIS A 86 6.80 -5.72 0.88
C HIS A 86 7.90 -6.51 0.16
N LEU A 87 9.17 -6.15 0.34
CA LEU A 87 10.28 -6.96 -0.14
C LEU A 87 10.36 -8.32 0.58
N LEU A 88 9.98 -8.36 1.86
CA LEU A 88 9.85 -9.63 2.59
C LEU A 88 8.68 -10.47 2.07
N HIS A 89 7.54 -9.86 1.74
CA HIS A 89 6.42 -10.54 1.07
C HIS A 89 6.87 -11.18 -0.26
N HIS A 90 7.65 -10.46 -1.05
CA HIS A 90 8.22 -10.98 -2.31
C HIS A 90 9.33 -12.05 -2.14
N TYR A 91 9.63 -12.47 -0.91
CA TYR A 91 10.52 -13.60 -0.68
C TYR A 91 9.79 -14.93 -0.97
N ASP A 92 9.90 -15.39 -2.23
CA ASP A 92 9.20 -16.55 -2.78
C ASP A 92 9.07 -17.78 -1.85
N PRO A 93 10.12 -18.22 -1.11
CA PRO A 93 10.03 -19.41 -0.26
C PRO A 93 8.95 -19.36 0.82
N ASN A 94 8.59 -18.15 1.26
CA ASN A 94 7.66 -17.92 2.36
C ASN A 94 6.38 -17.20 1.87
N LEU A 95 6.20 -17.03 0.56
CA LEU A 95 5.05 -16.33 0.00
C LEU A 95 3.76 -17.00 0.49
N THR A 96 2.81 -16.20 1.01
CA THR A 96 1.53 -16.63 1.61
C THR A 96 1.61 -17.31 2.96
N ASP A 97 2.78 -17.55 3.53
CA ASP A 97 2.90 -18.14 4.86
C ASP A 97 2.38 -17.16 5.94
N PRO A 98 1.41 -17.56 6.78
CA PRO A 98 0.79 -16.64 7.74
C PRO A 98 1.73 -16.14 8.85
N TYR A 99 2.90 -16.74 9.02
CA TYR A 99 3.89 -16.36 10.03
C TYR A 99 5.03 -15.52 9.45
N ASP A 100 5.51 -15.88 8.26
CA ASP A 100 6.69 -15.28 7.65
C ASP A 100 6.38 -14.19 6.62
N ASP A 101 5.20 -14.22 6.00
CA ASP A 101 4.75 -13.22 5.03
C ASP A 101 3.94 -12.10 5.73
N PRO A 102 4.50 -10.88 5.87
CA PRO A 102 3.84 -9.79 6.57
C PRO A 102 2.58 -9.26 5.87
N GLU A 103 2.35 -9.64 4.61
CA GLU A 103 1.20 -9.27 3.79
C GLU A 103 0.26 -10.46 3.54
N SER A 104 0.46 -11.59 4.25
CA SER A 104 -0.35 -12.79 4.07
C SER A 104 -1.83 -12.51 4.36
N CYS A 105 -2.66 -12.98 3.43
CA CYS A 105 -4.10 -13.02 3.58
C CYS A 105 -4.60 -14.36 4.15
N PHE A 106 -3.70 -15.29 4.43
CA PHE A 106 -4.02 -16.59 5.01
C PHE A 106 -3.92 -16.54 6.54
N ILE A 107 -4.60 -17.48 7.17
CA ILE A 107 -4.63 -17.63 8.62
C ILE A 107 -4.29 -19.09 8.90
N ASP A 108 -3.43 -19.31 9.89
CA ASP A 108 -3.09 -20.66 10.34
C ASP A 108 -4.36 -21.42 10.78
N PRO A 109 -4.52 -22.71 10.42
CA PRO A 109 -5.71 -23.47 10.79
C PRO A 109 -5.98 -23.58 12.30
N GLN A 110 -4.93 -23.63 13.13
CA GLN A 110 -5.05 -23.67 14.60
C GLN A 110 -5.49 -22.31 15.13
N GLU A 111 -4.93 -21.22 14.60
CA GLU A 111 -5.37 -19.86 14.93
C GLU A 111 -6.84 -19.65 14.52
N TRP A 112 -7.22 -20.05 13.31
CA TRP A 112 -8.61 -20.02 12.84
C TRP A 112 -9.57 -20.82 13.74
N ALA A 113 -9.11 -21.97 14.24
CA ALA A 113 -9.90 -22.79 15.16
C ALA A 113 -10.17 -22.07 16.50
N SER A 114 -9.29 -21.16 16.92
CA SER A 114 -9.46 -20.34 18.12
C SER A 114 -10.40 -19.14 17.95
N PHE A 115 -10.63 -18.69 16.71
CA PHE A 115 -11.45 -17.50 16.43
C PHE A 115 -12.92 -17.67 16.82
N GLY A 116 -13.50 -16.62 17.40
CA GLY A 116 -14.92 -16.47 17.63
C GLY A 116 -15.73 -16.20 16.34
N PRO A 117 -17.07 -16.18 16.44
CA PRO A 117 -17.95 -16.02 15.26
C PRO A 117 -17.77 -14.68 14.54
N VAL A 118 -17.46 -13.60 15.27
CA VAL A 118 -17.26 -12.26 14.69
C VAL A 118 -15.96 -12.20 13.89
N GLU A 119 -14.85 -12.70 14.43
CA GLU A 119 -13.54 -12.70 13.77
C GLU A 119 -13.58 -13.50 12.47
N ARG A 120 -14.20 -14.69 12.52
CA ARG A 120 -14.41 -15.51 11.32
C ARG A 120 -15.25 -14.80 10.28
N TRP A 121 -16.34 -14.14 10.69
CA TRP A 121 -17.20 -13.38 9.79
C TRP A 121 -16.43 -12.23 9.12
N VAL A 122 -15.65 -11.45 9.90
CA VAL A 122 -14.82 -10.37 9.36
C VAL A 122 -13.83 -10.90 8.32
N CYS A 123 -13.16 -12.01 8.60
CA CYS A 123 -12.22 -12.63 7.66
C CYS A 123 -12.91 -13.11 6.38
N VAL A 124 -14.06 -13.78 6.49
CA VAL A 124 -14.83 -14.25 5.32
C VAL A 124 -15.31 -13.07 4.47
N VAL A 125 -15.84 -12.02 5.08
CA VAL A 125 -16.25 -10.81 4.34
C VAL A 125 -15.04 -10.18 3.66
N ASN A 126 -13.92 -10.02 4.37
CA ASN A 126 -12.68 -9.46 3.81
C ASN A 126 -12.14 -10.29 2.64
N ASN A 127 -12.40 -11.60 2.59
CA ASN A 127 -12.05 -12.48 1.45
C ASN A 127 -12.90 -12.24 0.18
N THR A 128 -13.95 -11.42 0.24
CA THR A 128 -14.62 -10.91 -0.97
C THR A 128 -13.92 -9.68 -1.52
N LEU A 129 -14.08 -9.37 -2.81
CA LEU A 129 -13.53 -8.14 -3.39
C LEU A 129 -14.05 -6.88 -2.67
N ALA A 130 -15.38 -6.79 -2.47
CA ALA A 130 -15.98 -5.64 -1.80
C ALA A 130 -15.50 -5.51 -0.35
N GLY A 131 -15.42 -6.61 0.39
CA GLY A 131 -14.86 -6.60 1.73
C GLY A 131 -13.38 -6.23 1.75
N ARG A 132 -12.57 -6.70 0.80
CA ARG A 132 -11.16 -6.33 0.68
C ARG A 132 -10.98 -4.84 0.45
N MET A 133 -11.83 -4.22 -0.38
CA MET A 133 -11.75 -2.78 -0.66
C MET A 133 -12.21 -1.92 0.51
N LEU A 134 -13.21 -2.38 1.29
CA LEU A 134 -13.79 -1.60 2.39
C LEU A 134 -13.14 -1.86 3.76
N LEU A 135 -12.81 -3.11 4.06
CA LEU A 135 -12.26 -3.55 5.35
C LEU A 135 -10.74 -3.77 5.29
N GLY A 136 -10.23 -4.22 4.15
CA GLY A 136 -8.81 -4.58 3.98
C GLY A 136 -7.83 -3.48 4.41
N PRO A 137 -8.01 -2.20 4.00
CA PRO A 137 -7.12 -1.13 4.44
C PRO A 137 -7.09 -0.93 5.96
N ILE A 138 -8.25 -1.07 6.61
CA ILE A 138 -8.38 -0.91 8.07
C ILE A 138 -7.69 -2.09 8.78
N LEU A 139 -7.99 -3.32 8.35
CA LEU A 139 -7.43 -4.54 8.93
C LEU A 139 -5.91 -4.63 8.72
N GLY A 140 -5.43 -4.29 7.53
CA GLY A 140 -4.00 -4.25 7.21
C GLY A 140 -3.25 -3.22 8.05
N THR A 141 -3.79 -2.00 8.18
CA THR A 141 -3.20 -0.94 9.02
C THR A 141 -3.18 -1.36 10.49
N TYR A 142 -4.26 -1.96 11.00
CA TYR A 142 -4.31 -2.47 12.37
C TYR A 142 -3.25 -3.54 12.61
N ARG A 143 -3.15 -4.55 11.72
CA ARG A 143 -2.15 -5.63 11.81
C ARG A 143 -0.72 -5.08 11.76
N PHE A 144 -0.45 -4.15 10.85
CA PHE A 144 0.84 -3.47 10.76
C PHE A 144 1.18 -2.79 12.10
N VAL A 145 0.31 -1.92 12.61
CA VAL A 145 0.55 -1.19 13.87
C VAL A 145 0.70 -2.15 15.06
N ALA A 146 -0.12 -3.19 15.15
CA ALA A 146 -0.03 -4.18 16.22
C ALA A 146 1.31 -4.92 16.21
N GLY A 147 1.86 -5.22 15.03
CA GLY A 147 3.16 -5.86 14.86
C GLY A 147 4.36 -4.96 15.16
N GLU A 148 4.21 -3.63 15.11
CA GLU A 148 5.29 -2.69 15.44
C GLU A 148 5.42 -2.39 16.95
N VAL A 149 4.36 -2.62 17.73
CA VAL A 149 4.28 -2.26 19.16
C VAL A 149 4.53 -3.45 20.10
N GLY A 150 4.43 -4.68 19.59
CA GLY A 150 4.75 -5.92 20.31
C GLY A 150 6.24 -6.26 20.26
#